data_AF-A0ABD0P0V2-F1
#
_entry.id   AF-A0ABD0P0V2-F1
#
_cell.length_a   1.000
_cell.length_b   1.000
_cell.length_c   1.000
_cell.angle_alpha   90.00
_cell.angle_beta   90.00
_cell.angle_gamma   90.00
#
_symmetry.space_group_name_H-M   'P 1'
#
loop_
_entity.id
_entity.type
_entity.pdbx_description
1 polymer ?
#
loop_
_entity_poly.entity_id
_entity_poly.type
_entity_poly.pdbx_seq_one_letter_code
_entity_poly.pdbx_strand_id
1 'polypeptide(L)'
;ENLKKLLEIYEMLGEEEDIVNPSNELIKEGHILKLAARNTSAMDRYLFLFNNMLLYCVPKFSLVGQKFTVRTRIGIDGMKVTETYNDDYPHTFQVSGKERTLELQA
;
A
#
# COMPACT_ATOMS: atom_id res chain seq x y z
N GLU A 1 0.09 21.48 6.65
CA GLU A 1 0.93 20.26 6.80
C GLU A 1 0.39 19.11 5.95
N ASN A 2 -0.88 18.71 6.11
CA ASN A 2 -1.51 17.63 5.31
C ASN A 2 -1.38 17.84 3.78
N LEU A 3 -1.79 19.01 3.25
CA LEU A 3 -1.71 19.28 1.80
C LEU A 3 -0.30 19.11 1.22
N LYS A 4 0.73 19.56 1.95
CA LYS A 4 2.13 19.39 1.51
C LYS A 4 2.49 17.90 1.41
N LYS A 5 2.09 17.11 2.41
CA LYS A 5 2.32 15.66 2.40
C LYS A 5 1.57 14.95 1.26
N LEU A 6 0.34 15.36 0.97
CA LEU A 6 -0.42 14.82 -0.16
C LEU A 6 0.26 15.13 -1.50
N LEU A 7 0.78 16.35 -1.69
CA LEU A 7 1.54 16.72 -2.89
C LEU A 7 2.83 15.92 -3.02
N GLU A 8 3.58 15.73 -1.93
CA GLU A 8 4.78 14.88 -1.95
C GLU A 8 4.45 13.44 -2.37
N ILE A 9 3.35 12.87 -1.86
CA ILE A 9 2.92 11.52 -2.26
C ILE A 9 2.48 11.52 -3.73
N TYR A 10 1.75 12.54 -4.18
CA TYR A 10 1.31 12.66 -5.57
C TYR A 10 2.51 12.65 -6.54
N GLU A 11 3.56 13.40 -6.23
CA GLU A 11 4.82 13.39 -6.97
C GLU A 11 5.50 12.01 -6.92
N MET A 12 5.56 11.38 -5.73
CA MET A 12 6.14 10.03 -5.57
C MET A 12 5.38 8.95 -6.35
N LEU A 13 4.08 9.14 -6.59
CA LEU A 13 3.24 8.25 -7.41
C LEU A 13 3.28 8.61 -8.91
N GLY A 14 4.01 9.65 -9.29
CA GLY A 14 4.16 10.07 -10.69
C GLY A 14 2.95 10.83 -11.23
N GLU A 15 2.20 11.49 -10.35
CA GLU A 15 1.08 12.35 -10.73
C GLU A 15 -0.11 11.60 -11.38
N GLU A 16 -0.15 10.27 -11.26
CA GLU A 16 -1.18 9.43 -11.88
C GLU A 16 -2.42 9.23 -10.97
N GLU A 17 -2.29 9.48 -9.67
CA GLU A 17 -3.29 9.10 -8.67
C GLU A 17 -4.01 10.31 -8.09
N ASP A 18 -5.34 10.28 -8.15
CA ASP A 18 -6.19 11.32 -7.56
C ASP A 18 -6.28 11.18 -6.03
N ILE A 19 -5.24 11.68 -5.36
CA ILE A 19 -5.10 11.67 -3.89
C ILE A 19 -5.08 13.07 -3.28
N VAL A 20 -4.94 14.12 -4.10
CA VAL A 20 -4.86 15.52 -3.63
C VAL A 20 -6.27 16.03 -3.35
N ASN A 21 -6.85 15.55 -2.25
CA ASN A 21 -8.16 15.95 -1.76
C ASN A 21 -8.03 16.39 -0.29
N PRO A 22 -8.60 17.55 0.10
CA PRO A 22 -8.59 17.99 1.51
C PRO A 22 -9.15 16.97 2.52
N SER A 23 -10.03 16.05 2.10
CA SER A 23 -10.58 15.00 2.96
C SER A 23 -9.66 13.80 3.16
N ASN A 24 -8.61 13.65 2.34
CA ASN A 24 -7.66 12.56 2.48
C ASN A 24 -6.65 12.89 3.58
N GLU A 25 -6.51 11.97 4.53
CA GLU A 25 -5.53 12.09 5.61
C GLU A 25 -4.64 10.87 5.61
N LEU A 26 -3.33 11.08 5.49
CA LEU A 26 -2.36 10.00 5.60
C LEU A 26 -2.27 9.56 7.06
N ILE A 27 -2.57 8.29 7.32
CA ILE A 27 -2.44 7.68 8.64
C ILE A 27 -1.05 7.08 8.81
N LYS A 28 -0.59 6.32 7.81
CA LYS A 28 0.71 5.65 7.86
C LYS A 28 1.22 5.33 6.46
N GLU A 29 2.53 5.33 6.32
CA GLU A 29 3.22 4.84 5.12
C GLU A 29 4.40 3.96 5.52
N GLY A 30 4.86 3.10 4.62
CA GLY A 30 6.06 2.30 4.89
C GLY A 30 6.25 1.10 3.98
N HIS A 31 7.44 0.52 4.09
CA HIS A 31 7.78 -0.74 3.44
C HIS A 31 7.04 -1.91 4.07
N ILE A 32 6.70 -2.88 3.24
CA ILE A 32 6.08 -4.13 3.68
C ILE A 32 6.48 -5.27 2.75
N LEU A 33 6.54 -6.49 3.27
CA LEU A 33 6.72 -7.66 2.43
C LEU A 33 5.36 -8.19 1.99
N LYS A 34 5.18 -8.37 0.68
CA LYS A 34 4.04 -9.08 0.13
C LYS A 34 4.43 -10.54 -0.12
N LEU A 35 3.69 -11.44 0.50
CA LEU A 35 3.88 -12.88 0.35
C LEU A 35 3.07 -13.37 -0.85
N ALA A 36 3.63 -14.31 -1.60
CA ALA A 36 2.91 -14.98 -2.66
C ALA A 36 2.17 -16.20 -2.14
N ALA A 37 0.92 -16.37 -2.59
CA ALA A 37 0.04 -17.43 -2.10
C ALA A 37 0.50 -18.86 -2.45
N ARG A 38 1.49 -19.03 -3.35
CA ARG A 38 1.84 -20.34 -3.94
C ARG A 38 3.35 -20.63 -3.99
N ASN A 39 4.19 -19.66 -3.67
CA ASN A 39 5.62 -19.87 -3.54
C ASN A 39 6.12 -19.06 -2.35
N THR A 40 7.18 -19.52 -1.70
CA THR A 40 7.85 -18.88 -0.57
C THR A 40 8.58 -17.59 -0.97
N SER A 41 8.08 -16.86 -1.97
CA SER A 41 8.62 -15.60 -2.42
C SER A 41 7.94 -14.44 -1.69
N ALA A 42 8.74 -13.67 -0.97
CA ALA A 42 8.37 -12.37 -0.44
C ALA A 42 8.91 -11.29 -1.37
N MET A 43 8.13 -10.23 -1.60
CA MET A 43 8.55 -9.11 -2.43
C MET A 43 8.37 -7.79 -1.67
N ASP A 44 9.38 -6.91 -1.74
CA ASP A 44 9.31 -5.58 -1.15
C ASP A 44 8.25 -4.72 -1.86
N ARG A 45 7.43 -4.07 -1.03
CA ARG A 45 6.31 -3.23 -1.43
C ARG A 45 6.23 -2.03 -0.53
N TYR A 46 5.45 -1.04 -0.93
CA TYR A 46 5.21 0.15 -0.15
C TYR A 46 3.72 0.38 0.00
N LEU A 47 3.28 0.76 1.18
CA LEU A 47 1.89 1.09 1.47
C LEU A 47 1.76 2.58 1.78
N PHE A 48 0.68 3.17 1.29
CA PHE A 48 0.14 4.42 1.83
C PHE A 48 -1.26 4.14 2.37
N LEU A 49 -1.41 4.21 3.68
CA LEU A 49 -2.70 4.08 4.36
C LEU A 49 -3.27 5.47 4.61
N PHE A 50 -4.38 5.76 3.94
CA PHE A 50 -5.20 6.92 4.17
C PHE A 50 -6.44 6.55 4.98
N ASN A 51 -7.12 7.55 5.53
CA ASN A 51 -8.37 7.41 6.27
C ASN A 51 -9.51 6.73 5.49
N ASN A 52 -9.51 6.80 4.16
CA ASN A 52 -10.55 6.23 3.30
C ASN A 52 -10.06 5.09 2.38
N MET A 53 -8.76 4.86 2.27
CA MET A 53 -8.19 3.87 1.35
C MET A 53 -6.77 3.43 1.73
N LEU A 54 -6.39 2.26 1.25
CA LEU A 54 -5.03 1.73 1.25
C LEU A 54 -4.52 1.64 -0.19
N LEU A 55 -3.38 2.28 -0.47
CA LEU A 55 -2.66 2.13 -1.73
C LEU A 55 -1.53 1.12 -1.56
N TYR A 56 -1.56 0.08 -2.38
CA TYR A 56 -0.53 -0.94 -2.47
C TYR A 56 0.36 -0.68 -3.68
N CYS A 57 1.63 -0.37 -3.43
CA CYS A 57 2.55 0.15 -4.42
C CYS A 57 3.76 -0.77 -4.61
N VAL A 58 4.32 -0.73 -5.81
CA VAL A 58 5.60 -1.37 -6.16
C VAL A 58 6.67 -0.29 -6.31
N PRO A 59 7.87 -0.46 -5.72
CA PRO A 59 9.00 0.43 -5.97
C PRO A 59 9.35 0.48 -7.45
N LYS A 60 9.55 1.69 -7.97
CA LYS A 60 9.99 1.95 -9.34
C LYS A 60 11.37 2.56 -9.30
N PHE A 61 12.28 2.02 -10.09
CA PHE A 61 13.55 2.69 -10.34
C PHE A 61 13.29 3.86 -11.31
N SER A 62 13.28 5.08 -10.78
CA SER A 62 13.20 6.31 -11.57
C SER A 62 14.34 7.24 -11.18
N LEU A 63 14.88 7.94 -12.17
CA LEU A 63 15.88 8.99 -11.93
C LEU A 63 15.23 10.29 -11.42
N VAL A 64 13.92 10.48 -11.62
CA VAL A 64 13.21 11.71 -11.22
C VAL A 64 11.79 11.40 -10.74
N GLY A 65 11.40 12.04 -9.63
CA GLY A 65 10.00 12.19 -9.15
C GLY A 65 9.34 10.89 -8.66
N GLN A 66 8.90 10.06 -9.59
CA GLN A 66 8.10 8.87 -9.32
C GLN A 66 8.94 7.77 -8.65
N LYS A 67 8.63 7.44 -7.40
CA LYS A 67 9.28 6.37 -6.64
C LYS A 67 8.48 5.07 -6.64
N PHE A 68 7.17 5.17 -6.85
CA PHE A 68 6.27 4.03 -6.73
C PHE A 68 5.21 4.04 -7.83
N THR A 69 4.72 2.85 -8.17
CA THR A 69 3.54 2.66 -9.00
C THR A 69 2.46 1.96 -8.18
N VAL A 70 1.25 2.52 -8.17
CA VAL A 70 0.10 1.88 -7.51
C VAL A 70 -0.32 0.66 -8.31
N ARG A 71 -0.44 -0.49 -7.62
CA ARG A 71 -0.92 -1.75 -8.22
C ARG A 71 -2.33 -2.07 -7.81
N THR A 72 -2.74 -1.62 -6.63
CA THR A 72 -4.07 -1.88 -6.10
C THR A 72 -4.45 -0.78 -5.13
N ARG A 73 -5.66 -0.25 -5.29
CA ARG A 73 -6.33 0.63 -4.34
C ARG A 73 -7.42 -0.17 -3.63
N ILE A 74 -7.38 -0.19 -2.31
CA ILE A 74 -8.40 -0.86 -1.48
C ILE A 74 -9.13 0.22 -0.70
N GLY A 75 -10.40 0.46 -1.01
CA GLY A 75 -11.25 1.33 -0.19
C GLY A 75 -11.49 0.72 1.18
N ILE A 76 -11.55 1.54 2.22
CA ILE A 76 -11.74 1.06 3.60
C ILE A 76 -13.12 0.42 3.80
N ASP A 77 -14.10 0.82 3.00
CA ASP A 77 -15.45 0.25 3.00
C ASP A 77 -15.45 -1.22 2.57
N GLY A 78 -15.63 -2.09 3.56
CA GLY A 78 -15.57 -3.54 3.37
C GLY A 78 -14.15 -4.10 3.34
N MET A 79 -13.13 -3.29 3.64
CA MET A 79 -11.79 -3.79 3.89
C MET A 79 -11.79 -4.63 5.17
N LYS A 80 -11.25 -5.84 5.09
CA LYS A 80 -11.05 -6.72 6.24
C LYS A 80 -9.57 -6.96 6.43
N VAL A 81 -9.13 -6.87 7.69
CA VAL A 81 -7.77 -7.23 8.10
C VAL A 81 -7.89 -8.43 9.02
N THR A 82 -7.11 -9.48 8.74
CA THR A 82 -7.14 -10.72 9.52
C THR A 82 -5.73 -11.20 9.72
N GLU A 83 -5.33 -11.44 10.96
CA GLU A 83 -4.05 -12.06 11.27
C GLU A 83 -4.00 -13.46 10.67
N THR A 84 -2.87 -13.81 10.08
CA THR A 84 -2.62 -15.10 9.45
C THR A 84 -1.38 -15.72 10.07
N TYR A 85 -1.26 -17.04 9.94
CA TYR A 85 -0.08 -17.76 10.36
C TYR A 85 0.65 -18.32 9.14
N ASN A 86 1.96 -18.11 9.12
CA ASN A 86 2.85 -18.65 8.11
C ASN A 86 4.09 -19.22 8.80
N ASP A 87 4.46 -20.47 8.45
CA ASP A 87 5.59 -21.16 9.08
C ASP A 87 6.93 -20.48 8.80
N ASP A 88 7.08 -19.88 7.61
CA ASP A 88 8.32 -19.25 7.15
C ASP A 88 8.41 -17.76 7.52
N TYR A 89 7.26 -17.12 7.78
CA TYR A 89 7.17 -15.67 7.99
C TYR A 89 6.35 -15.33 9.24
N PRO A 90 6.97 -14.74 10.27
CA PRO A 90 6.25 -14.29 11.46
C PRO A 90 5.46 -13.00 11.18
N HIS A 91 4.44 -12.73 12.01
CA HIS A 91 3.66 -11.47 11.98
C HIS A 91 2.97 -11.21 10.64
N THR A 92 2.39 -12.27 10.08
CA THR A 92 1.63 -12.20 8.83
C THR A 92 0.20 -11.79 9.06
N PHE A 93 -0.35 -11.08 8.09
CA PHE A 93 -1.76 -10.72 8.06
C PHE A 93 -2.23 -10.54 6.62
N GLN A 94 -3.54 -10.71 6.46
CA GLN A 94 -4.22 -10.55 5.20
C GLN A 94 -5.02 -9.25 5.19
N VAL A 95 -4.94 -8.50 4.09
CA VAL A 95 -5.83 -7.36 3.80
C VAL A 95 -6.70 -7.71 2.61
N SER A 96 -8.00 -7.83 2.83
CA SER A 96 -8.99 -8.16 1.81
C SER A 96 -9.88 -6.97 1.51
N GLY A 97 -9.84 -6.49 0.26
CA GLY A 97 -10.82 -5.58 -0.31
C GLY A 97 -11.89 -6.32 -1.12
N LYS A 98 -12.74 -5.57 -1.82
CA LYS A 98 -13.82 -6.12 -2.67
C LYS A 98 -13.29 -6.96 -3.84
N GLU A 99 -12.20 -6.51 -4.46
CA GLU A 99 -11.66 -7.15 -5.69
C GLU A 99 -10.42 -7.99 -5.43
N ARG A 100 -9.66 -7.67 -4.38
CA ARG A 100 -8.33 -8.24 -4.19
C ARG A 100 -8.01 -8.44 -2.73
N THR A 101 -7.25 -9.50 -2.50
CA THR A 101 -6.68 -9.86 -1.21
C THR A 101 -5.16 -9.83 -1.30
N LEU A 102 -4.51 -9.28 -0.28
CA LEU A 102 -3.07 -9.19 -0.13
C LEU A 102 -2.64 -9.95 1.12
N GLU A 103 -1.66 -10.84 1.00
CA GLU A 103 -0.96 -11.47 2.12
C GLU A 103 0.32 -10.68 2.41
N LEU A 104 0.46 -10.17 3.62
CA LEU A 104 1.48 -9.20 3.99
C LEU A 104 2.20 -9.61 5.29
N GLN A 105 3.42 -9.11 5.44
CA GLN A 105 4.23 -9.31 6.65
C GLN A 105 4.84 -7.96 7.06
N ALA A 106 4.72 -7.61 8.34
CA ALA A 106 5.23 -6.35 8.91
C ALA A 106 6.02 -6.56 10.21
#